data_AF-A0AA46I6L8-F1
#
_entry.id   AF-A0AA46I6L8-F1
#
_cell.length_a   1.000
_cell.length_b   1.000
_cell.length_c   1.000
_cell.angle_alpha   90.00
_cell.angle_beta   90.00
_cell.angle_gamma   90.00
#
_symmetry.space_group_name_H-M   'P 1'
#
loop_
_entity.id
_entity.type
_entity.pdbx_description
1 polymer ?
#
loop_
_entity_poly.entity_id
_entity_poly.type
_entity_poly.pdbx_seq_one_letter_code
_entity_poly.pdbx_strand_id
1 'polypeptide(L)'
;MKEFKVTEECISCRACVGVAEENFNMNKENKAFVFSQPKNNDELKKCEKAKSICPVNAIIEIKQKDIDPIFANANVKDTLDKYTDLKDVLIKLSPKFKRIQNPIMYNTLAKFVTFKEAAKVTGISICEILHTINEYLGVEKKLVENMPECITAMKDNNDFEMKSEKITWKESNERFIYNNETVEELIKKTSKLKPQENIVILSVEFPTELLKVIEGLNFKYNIEKNREFRISIFNPEIDKKVNWKDRKNEFDILDVREMETDPFDIIIKKAYSLKEDDGFILIQKFNPIPMINMLSEMGFENIIEEKNKQEIWIYFHKKIERKNKENIKNDKVDVVIQSATPVAYPVMMKLLQSEKIRKSINIKELKVWNETEKHLGWIANGKADISFSALITSSKLKNSDVKIPALFVWDNFVILTRYKADSFKDLIGKEIYTPLFDEAPPAKITKYLIKASGFNVDDFKFKYGKPFGRPEKIYLDFITGKADTVVLREPEAAYAIKTMKDRKENFSIISYNKIWNDINNGFGSFPNAGLVLKGKFVRKHPELTKVLLEELKEAINWVIKNKKEAAKLSFDIMRQSPDKIEEFLDRVNFKYVDGEELIDKVKQYFNILVKEKIVNDTIDEKFLSIFKLD
;
A
#
# COMPACT_ATOMS: atom_id res chain seq x y z
N MET A 1 -1.68 -26.73 28.38
CA MET A 1 -0.47 -26.83 29.22
C MET A 1 0.03 -28.26 29.12
N LYS A 2 1.32 -28.55 29.32
CA LYS A 2 1.83 -29.92 29.15
C LYS A 2 1.17 -30.87 30.15
N GLU A 3 0.76 -32.04 29.69
CA GLU A 3 0.20 -33.10 30.54
C GLU A 3 1.22 -34.23 30.70
N PHE A 4 1.23 -34.85 31.88
CA PHE A 4 2.18 -35.90 32.23
C PHE A 4 1.44 -37.21 32.54
N LYS A 5 2.10 -38.34 32.29
CA LYS A 5 1.67 -39.66 32.73
C LYS A 5 2.85 -40.42 33.31
N VAL A 6 2.59 -41.26 34.31
CA VAL A 6 3.56 -42.25 34.78
C VAL A 6 3.31 -43.59 34.08
N THR A 7 4.33 -44.18 33.49
CA THR A 7 4.30 -45.47 32.80
C THR A 7 4.47 -46.63 33.80
N GLU A 8 4.25 -47.86 33.32
CA GLU A 8 4.44 -49.07 34.11
C GLU A 8 5.90 -49.33 34.52
N GLU A 9 6.85 -48.60 33.94
CA GLU A 9 8.29 -48.67 34.24
C GLU A 9 8.64 -48.05 35.61
N CYS A 10 7.65 -47.50 36.33
CA CYS A 10 7.85 -46.94 37.66
C CYS A 10 8.40 -47.98 38.65
N ILE A 11 9.60 -47.72 39.17
CA ILE A 11 10.27 -48.56 40.18
C ILE A 11 10.03 -48.12 41.63
N SER A 12 8.97 -47.36 41.90
CA SER A 12 8.55 -47.01 43.27
C SER A 12 9.54 -46.18 44.11
N CYS A 13 10.50 -45.48 43.49
CA CYS A 13 11.54 -44.72 44.22
C CYS A 13 11.04 -43.45 44.95
N ARG A 14 9.79 -43.03 44.73
CA ARG A 14 9.11 -41.86 45.35
C ARG A 14 9.73 -40.47 45.07
N ALA A 15 10.77 -40.37 44.25
CA ALA A 15 11.42 -39.09 43.93
C ALA A 15 10.47 -38.02 43.36
N CYS A 16 9.53 -38.41 42.50
CA CYS A 16 8.57 -37.49 41.88
C CYS A 16 7.57 -36.90 42.89
N VAL A 17 7.14 -37.69 43.87
CA VAL A 17 6.22 -37.24 44.93
C VAL A 17 6.93 -36.23 45.86
N GLY A 18 8.21 -36.43 46.15
CA GLY A 18 8.97 -35.49 46.98
C GLY A 18 9.26 -34.15 46.31
N VAL A 19 9.20 -34.06 44.97
CA VAL A 19 9.50 -32.82 44.23
C VAL A 19 8.24 -32.12 43.72
N ALA A 20 7.18 -32.86 43.46
CA ALA A 20 5.92 -32.37 42.92
C ALA A 20 4.72 -33.05 43.62
N GLU A 21 4.64 -32.88 44.94
CA GLU A 21 3.65 -33.52 45.83
C GLU A 21 2.19 -33.20 45.47
N GLU A 22 1.93 -32.01 44.93
CA GLU A 22 0.61 -31.58 44.48
C GLU A 22 0.17 -32.27 43.17
N ASN A 23 1.12 -32.85 42.43
CA ASN A 23 0.87 -33.39 41.09
C ASN A 23 1.05 -34.92 41.00
N PHE A 24 1.89 -35.53 41.84
CA PHE A 24 2.15 -36.97 41.83
C PHE A 24 1.86 -37.61 43.19
N ASN A 25 1.26 -38.79 43.19
CA ASN A 25 1.00 -39.58 44.40
C ASN A 25 1.31 -41.07 44.17
N MET A 26 1.36 -41.86 45.24
CA MET A 26 1.59 -43.30 45.20
C MET A 26 0.28 -44.07 45.32
N ASN A 27 0.06 -45.06 44.46
CA ASN A 27 -1.10 -45.95 44.56
C ASN A 27 -0.87 -47.08 45.58
N LYS A 28 -1.89 -47.93 45.78
CA LYS A 28 -1.84 -49.07 46.71
C LYS A 28 -0.82 -50.16 46.33
N GLU A 29 -0.35 -50.17 45.09
CA GLU A 29 0.68 -51.09 44.56
C GLU A 29 2.09 -50.45 44.59
N ASN A 30 2.26 -49.35 45.33
CA ASN A 30 3.51 -48.57 45.40
C ASN A 30 4.00 -48.05 44.04
N LYS A 31 3.14 -47.85 43.03
CA LYS A 31 3.51 -47.13 41.80
C LYS A 31 3.10 -45.67 41.87
N ALA A 32 3.97 -44.79 41.36
CA ALA A 32 3.64 -43.37 41.23
C ALA A 32 2.61 -43.18 40.10
N PHE A 33 1.70 -42.24 40.28
CA PHE A 33 0.76 -41.80 39.25
C PHE A 33 0.57 -40.29 39.33
N VAL A 34 0.08 -39.69 38.24
CA VAL A 34 -0.26 -38.27 38.22
C VAL A 34 -1.63 -38.10 38.87
N PHE A 35 -1.65 -37.49 40.06
CA PHE A 35 -2.87 -37.21 40.83
C PHE A 35 -3.57 -35.94 40.32
N SER A 36 -2.80 -34.93 39.92
CA SER A 36 -3.30 -33.70 39.30
C SER A 36 -2.31 -33.18 38.27
N GLN A 37 -2.79 -32.84 37.07
CA GLN A 37 -1.97 -32.14 36.07
C GLN A 37 -1.58 -30.74 36.58
N PRO A 38 -0.43 -30.18 36.15
CA PRO A 38 -0.03 -28.84 36.58
C PRO A 38 -1.11 -27.82 36.18
N LYS A 39 -1.42 -26.88 37.07
CA LYS A 39 -2.42 -25.81 36.85
C LYS A 39 -1.80 -24.43 36.68
N ASN A 40 -0.52 -24.27 36.99
CA ASN A 40 0.23 -23.03 36.84
C ASN A 40 1.71 -23.32 36.46
N ASN A 41 2.47 -22.27 36.15
CA ASN A 41 3.86 -22.39 35.71
C ASN A 41 4.80 -22.95 36.77
N ASP A 42 4.52 -22.75 38.06
CA ASP A 42 5.37 -23.26 39.13
C ASP A 42 5.17 -24.77 39.33
N GLU A 43 3.92 -25.25 39.27
CA GLU A 43 3.60 -26.69 39.21
C GLU A 43 4.18 -27.34 37.95
N LEU A 44 4.14 -26.66 36.80
CA LEU A 44 4.72 -27.16 35.56
C LEU A 44 6.24 -27.35 35.69
N LYS A 45 6.96 -26.39 36.29
CA LYS A 45 8.41 -26.51 36.56
C LYS A 45 8.70 -27.67 37.52
N LYS A 46 7.87 -27.85 38.55
CA LYS A 46 7.99 -28.99 39.48
C LYS A 46 7.76 -30.33 38.78
N CYS A 47 6.78 -30.42 37.87
CA CYS A 47 6.51 -31.63 37.07
C CYS A 47 7.66 -31.96 36.09
N GLU A 48 8.21 -30.96 35.40
CA GLU A 48 9.39 -31.15 34.53
C GLU A 48 10.62 -31.57 35.34
N LYS A 49 10.79 -31.03 36.55
CA LYS A 49 11.84 -31.47 37.48
C LYS A 49 11.60 -32.89 38.00
N ALA A 50 10.37 -33.25 38.32
CA ALA A 50 10.00 -34.61 38.73
C ALA A 50 10.28 -35.63 37.61
N LYS A 51 10.05 -35.24 36.36
CA LYS A 51 10.41 -36.02 35.17
C LYS A 51 11.92 -36.18 35.02
N SER A 52 12.71 -35.11 35.17
CA SER A 52 14.17 -35.17 34.98
C SER A 52 14.92 -35.95 36.05
N ILE A 53 14.38 -36.04 37.27
CA ILE A 53 14.98 -36.82 38.37
C ILE A 53 14.50 -38.28 38.41
N CYS A 54 13.57 -38.67 37.53
CA CYS A 54 13.06 -40.03 37.52
C CYS A 54 14.16 -40.98 36.99
N PRO A 55 14.70 -41.90 37.82
CA PRO A 55 15.88 -42.69 37.45
C PRO A 55 15.63 -43.65 36.28
N VAL A 56 14.37 -43.97 36.02
CA VAL A 56 13.92 -44.88 34.97
C VAL A 56 13.11 -44.18 33.89
N ASN A 57 13.05 -42.84 33.90
CA ASN A 57 12.28 -42.03 32.95
C ASN A 57 10.80 -42.43 32.81
N ALA A 58 10.20 -43.01 33.86
CA ALA A 58 8.81 -43.47 33.84
C ALA A 58 7.79 -42.33 33.74
N ILE A 59 8.20 -41.05 33.76
CA ILE A 59 7.29 -39.90 33.62
C ILE A 59 7.41 -39.37 32.19
N ILE A 60 6.35 -39.53 31.42
CA ILE A 60 6.28 -39.07 30.04
C ILE A 60 5.35 -37.88 29.91
N GLU A 61 5.65 -37.01 28.95
CA GLU A 61 4.73 -35.96 28.51
C GLU A 61 3.74 -36.58 27.53
N ILE A 62 2.44 -36.46 27.82
CA ILE A 62 1.37 -36.91 26.94
C ILE A 62 1.31 -35.91 25.79
N LYS A 63 1.73 -36.32 24.59
CA LYS A 63 1.37 -35.59 23.36
C LYS A 63 -0.14 -35.73 23.18
N GLN A 64 -0.90 -34.64 23.28
CA GLN A 64 -2.34 -34.65 23.03
C GLN A 64 -2.61 -35.29 21.65
N LYS A 65 -3.54 -36.25 21.61
CA LYS A 65 -4.01 -36.84 20.33
C LYS A 65 -4.55 -35.71 19.47
N ASP A 66 -4.12 -35.68 18.21
CA ASP A 66 -4.56 -34.68 17.24
C ASP A 66 -6.04 -34.93 16.90
N ILE A 67 -6.94 -34.32 17.68
CA ILE A 67 -8.37 -34.32 17.37
C ILE A 67 -8.58 -33.23 16.31
N ASP A 68 -9.26 -33.60 15.23
CA ASP A 68 -9.72 -32.66 14.22
C ASP A 68 -11.00 -31.96 14.68
N PRO A 69 -11.15 -30.65 14.41
CA PRO A 69 -12.37 -29.92 14.75
C PRO A 69 -13.60 -30.49 14.03
N ILE A 70 -14.73 -30.53 14.72
CA ILE A 70 -16.03 -30.90 14.18
C ILE A 70 -16.63 -29.69 13.45
N PHE A 71 -16.98 -29.86 12.18
CA PHE A 71 -17.56 -28.82 11.33
C PHE A 71 -19.07 -28.97 11.13
N ALA A 72 -19.72 -27.95 10.56
CA ALA A 72 -21.17 -27.88 10.38
C ALA A 72 -21.77 -29.04 9.56
N ASN A 73 -21.01 -29.57 8.60
CA ASN A 73 -21.40 -30.69 7.74
C ASN A 73 -21.12 -32.06 8.37
N ALA A 74 -20.51 -32.13 9.56
CA ALA A 74 -20.29 -33.39 10.25
C ALA A 74 -21.62 -34.05 10.62
N ASN A 75 -21.68 -35.36 10.45
CA ASN A 75 -22.84 -36.16 10.80
C ASN A 75 -23.00 -36.22 12.32
N VAL A 76 -24.21 -35.93 12.81
CA VAL A 76 -24.48 -35.85 14.25
C VAL A 76 -24.30 -37.22 14.90
N LYS A 77 -24.81 -38.30 14.29
CA LYS A 77 -24.71 -39.63 14.87
C LYS A 77 -23.27 -40.13 14.92
N ASP A 78 -22.54 -40.03 13.81
CA ASP A 78 -21.15 -40.52 13.77
C ASP A 78 -20.27 -39.78 14.79
N THR A 79 -20.51 -38.48 14.95
CA THR A 79 -19.82 -37.65 15.94
C THR A 79 -20.16 -38.07 17.37
N LEU A 80 -21.43 -38.30 17.68
CA LEU A 80 -21.88 -38.69 19.01
C LEU A 80 -21.57 -40.16 19.36
N ASP A 81 -21.38 -41.02 18.37
CA ASP A 81 -20.88 -42.39 18.57
C ASP A 81 -19.36 -42.36 18.83
N LYS A 82 -18.64 -41.47 18.16
CA LYS A 82 -17.20 -41.25 18.37
C LYS A 82 -16.89 -40.56 19.71
N TYR A 83 -17.74 -39.63 20.13
CA TYR A 83 -17.60 -38.85 21.35
C TYR A 83 -18.91 -38.90 22.17
N THR A 84 -19.08 -39.98 22.92
CA THR A 84 -20.35 -40.28 23.62
C THR A 84 -20.78 -39.22 24.63
N ASP A 85 -19.82 -38.53 25.24
CA ASP A 85 -20.06 -37.51 26.26
C ASP A 85 -20.70 -36.23 25.70
N LEU A 86 -20.57 -36.00 24.38
CA LEU A 86 -21.17 -34.84 23.72
C LEU A 86 -22.72 -34.87 23.76
N LYS A 87 -23.33 -36.03 24.02
CA LYS A 87 -24.79 -36.13 24.20
C LYS A 87 -25.26 -35.26 25.36
N ASP A 88 -24.58 -35.34 26.50
CA ASP A 88 -24.93 -34.54 27.68
C ASP A 88 -24.57 -33.07 27.50
N VAL A 89 -23.49 -32.79 26.76
CA VAL A 89 -23.07 -31.43 26.40
C VAL A 89 -24.16 -30.73 25.56
N LEU A 90 -24.65 -31.39 24.51
CA LEU A 90 -25.72 -30.83 23.66
C LEU A 90 -27.03 -30.66 24.43
N ILE A 91 -27.37 -31.57 25.35
CA ILE A 91 -28.59 -31.46 26.17
C ILE A 91 -28.51 -30.31 27.17
N LYS A 92 -27.32 -30.07 27.74
CA LYS A 92 -27.06 -28.89 28.58
C LYS A 92 -27.15 -27.60 27.78
N LEU A 93 -26.67 -27.61 26.52
CA LEU A 93 -26.82 -26.49 25.61
C LEU A 93 -28.31 -26.19 25.33
N SER A 94 -29.13 -27.21 25.10
CA SER A 94 -30.58 -27.03 25.04
C SER A 94 -31.39 -28.29 25.33
N PRO A 95 -32.48 -28.18 26.11
CA PRO A 95 -33.43 -29.28 26.34
C PRO A 95 -34.03 -29.87 25.05
N LYS A 96 -34.01 -29.14 23.93
CA LYS A 96 -34.52 -29.62 22.63
C LYS A 96 -33.70 -30.80 22.08
N PHE A 97 -32.44 -30.96 22.50
CA PHE A 97 -31.60 -32.10 22.15
C PHE A 97 -31.94 -33.38 22.93
N LYS A 98 -32.81 -33.35 23.95
CA LYS A 98 -33.24 -34.55 24.70
C LYS A 98 -33.79 -35.67 23.81
N ARG A 99 -34.38 -35.32 22.66
CA ARG A 99 -34.90 -36.29 21.67
C ARG A 99 -33.82 -37.21 21.10
N ILE A 100 -32.54 -36.83 21.16
CA ILE A 100 -31.38 -37.65 20.74
C ILE A 100 -31.17 -38.84 21.67
N GLN A 101 -31.65 -38.80 22.91
CA GLN A 101 -31.59 -39.93 23.84
C GLN A 101 -32.61 -41.04 23.50
N ASN A 102 -33.59 -40.78 22.64
CA ASN A 102 -34.56 -41.80 22.21
C ASN A 102 -33.89 -42.77 21.21
N PRO A 103 -33.75 -44.07 21.53
CA PRO A 103 -32.99 -45.02 20.71
C PRO A 103 -33.53 -45.20 19.28
N ILE A 104 -34.84 -45.06 19.09
CA ILE A 104 -35.49 -45.25 17.78
C ILE A 104 -35.20 -44.03 16.88
N MET A 105 -35.33 -42.82 17.41
CA MET A 105 -34.95 -41.58 16.70
C MET A 105 -33.45 -41.55 16.36
N TYR A 106 -32.61 -41.94 17.32
CA TYR A 106 -31.15 -41.95 17.18
C TYR A 106 -30.66 -42.93 16.10
N ASN A 107 -31.29 -44.11 16.00
CA ASN A 107 -30.89 -45.13 15.03
C ASN A 107 -31.49 -44.93 13.63
N THR A 108 -32.47 -44.05 13.48
CA THR A 108 -33.23 -43.88 12.22
C THR A 108 -32.94 -42.54 11.54
N LEU A 109 -33.22 -41.41 12.19
CA LEU A 109 -33.14 -40.07 11.58
C LEU A 109 -31.76 -39.44 11.73
N ALA A 110 -31.08 -39.64 12.87
CA ALA A 110 -29.77 -39.03 13.13
C ALA A 110 -28.66 -39.55 12.19
N LYS A 111 -28.86 -40.72 11.55
CA LYS A 111 -27.97 -41.28 10.52
C LYS A 111 -27.76 -40.35 9.32
N PHE A 112 -28.74 -39.50 9.02
CA PHE A 112 -28.73 -38.64 7.83
C PHE A 112 -28.70 -37.14 8.16
N VAL A 113 -28.49 -36.77 9.43
CA VAL A 113 -28.59 -35.38 9.90
C VAL A 113 -27.20 -34.84 10.23
N THR A 114 -26.88 -33.70 9.63
CA THR A 114 -25.68 -32.90 9.93
C THR A 114 -25.94 -31.90 11.06
N PHE A 115 -24.89 -31.37 11.69
CA PHE A 115 -25.05 -30.31 12.70
C PHE A 115 -25.75 -29.06 12.14
N LYS A 116 -25.52 -28.73 10.86
CA LYS A 116 -26.22 -27.65 10.14
C LYS A 116 -27.74 -27.86 10.10
N GLU A 117 -28.19 -29.09 9.92
CA GLU A 117 -29.63 -29.42 9.90
C GLU A 117 -30.20 -29.48 11.32
N ALA A 118 -29.43 -30.00 12.27
CA ALA A 118 -29.80 -30.00 13.68
C ALA A 118 -30.02 -28.58 14.23
N ALA A 119 -29.19 -27.61 13.83
CA ALA A 119 -29.34 -26.20 14.15
C ALA A 119 -30.71 -25.64 13.72
N LYS A 120 -31.13 -25.93 12.47
CA LYS A 120 -32.42 -25.49 11.94
C LYS A 120 -33.60 -26.05 12.72
N VAL A 121 -33.53 -27.34 13.10
CA VAL A 121 -34.62 -28.01 13.81
C VAL A 121 -34.73 -27.55 15.27
N THR A 122 -33.60 -27.26 15.91
CA THR A 122 -33.56 -26.83 17.31
C THR A 122 -33.77 -25.33 17.48
N GLY A 123 -33.55 -24.54 16.43
CA GLY A 123 -33.57 -23.08 16.48
C GLY A 123 -32.37 -22.50 17.24
N ILE A 124 -31.30 -23.29 17.38
CA ILE A 124 -30.05 -22.88 18.02
C ILE A 124 -29.05 -22.59 16.91
N SER A 125 -28.24 -21.55 17.08
CA SER A 125 -27.24 -21.17 16.09
C SER A 125 -26.28 -22.32 15.83
N ILE A 126 -25.96 -22.54 14.55
CA ILE A 126 -24.95 -23.53 14.16
C ILE A 126 -23.59 -23.22 14.81
N CYS A 127 -23.23 -21.94 14.92
CA CYS A 127 -21.96 -21.55 15.52
C CYS A 127 -21.94 -21.89 17.02
N GLU A 128 -23.03 -21.65 17.74
CA GLU A 128 -23.13 -21.96 19.16
C GLU A 128 -22.95 -23.46 19.41
N ILE A 129 -23.62 -24.31 18.61
CA ILE A 129 -23.46 -25.77 18.67
C ILE A 129 -21.99 -26.17 18.42
N LEU A 130 -21.36 -25.64 17.37
CA LEU A 130 -20.00 -26.01 17.00
C LEU A 130 -18.96 -25.54 18.01
N HIS A 131 -19.13 -24.35 18.61
CA HIS A 131 -18.24 -23.87 19.67
C HIS A 131 -18.34 -24.76 20.91
N THR A 132 -19.55 -25.03 21.40
CA THR A 132 -19.73 -25.85 22.61
C THR A 132 -19.13 -27.25 22.46
N ILE A 133 -19.31 -27.92 21.31
CA ILE A 133 -18.75 -29.27 21.12
C ILE A 133 -17.23 -29.25 20.94
N ASN A 134 -16.66 -28.26 20.24
CA ASN A 134 -15.22 -28.21 19.98
C ASN A 134 -14.42 -27.67 21.17
N GLU A 135 -15.03 -26.80 21.99
CA GLU A 135 -14.49 -26.37 23.29
C GLU A 135 -14.40 -27.57 24.23
N TYR A 136 -15.46 -28.36 24.33
CA TYR A 136 -15.46 -29.59 25.14
C TYR A 136 -14.37 -30.58 24.70
N LEU A 137 -14.11 -30.69 23.39
CA LEU A 137 -13.05 -31.54 22.83
C LEU A 137 -11.64 -30.91 22.87
N GLY A 138 -11.51 -29.66 23.32
CA GLY A 138 -10.22 -28.96 23.42
C GLY A 138 -9.62 -28.52 22.08
N VAL A 139 -10.40 -28.52 21.00
CA VAL A 139 -9.95 -28.20 19.62
C VAL A 139 -10.60 -26.94 19.05
N GLU A 140 -11.29 -26.17 19.88
CA GLU A 140 -11.95 -24.93 19.48
C GLU A 140 -11.03 -23.96 18.74
N LYS A 141 -9.77 -23.82 19.16
CA LYS A 141 -8.80 -22.95 18.46
C LYS A 141 -8.60 -23.34 17.00
N LYS A 142 -8.59 -24.65 16.71
CA LYS A 142 -8.48 -25.15 15.33
C LYS A 142 -9.78 -24.94 14.54
N LEU A 143 -10.93 -25.07 15.19
CA LEU A 143 -12.22 -24.71 14.57
C LEU A 143 -12.21 -23.24 14.15
N VAL A 144 -11.77 -22.36 15.06
CA VAL A 144 -11.68 -20.91 14.90
C VAL A 144 -10.78 -20.51 13.72
N GLU A 145 -9.63 -21.17 13.56
CA GLU A 145 -8.73 -20.94 12.42
C GLU A 145 -9.38 -21.27 11.07
N ASN A 146 -10.32 -22.21 11.03
CA ASN A 146 -10.97 -22.68 9.81
C ASN A 146 -12.36 -22.05 9.57
N MET A 147 -13.01 -21.49 10.58
CA MET A 147 -14.32 -20.84 10.49
C MET A 147 -14.38 -19.51 11.26
N PRO A 148 -13.60 -18.48 10.85
CA PRO A 148 -13.50 -17.21 11.57
C PRO A 148 -14.81 -16.42 11.58
N GLU A 149 -15.70 -16.65 10.60
CA GLU A 149 -16.97 -15.92 10.45
C GLU A 149 -17.96 -16.17 11.60
N CYS A 150 -17.90 -17.33 12.26
CA CYS A 150 -18.74 -17.66 13.41
C CYS A 150 -18.39 -16.83 14.66
N ILE A 151 -17.14 -16.38 14.75
CA ILE A 151 -16.68 -15.49 15.82
C ILE A 151 -17.16 -14.07 15.57
N THR A 152 -17.31 -13.65 14.31
CA THR A 152 -17.73 -12.28 14.00
C THR A 152 -19.04 -11.97 14.71
N ALA A 153 -20.06 -12.83 14.68
CA ALA A 153 -21.32 -12.56 15.39
C ALA A 153 -21.22 -12.44 16.93
N MET A 154 -20.44 -13.30 17.60
CA MET A 154 -20.27 -13.24 19.07
C MET A 154 -19.25 -12.18 19.52
N LYS A 155 -18.19 -11.94 18.73
CA LYS A 155 -17.28 -10.80 18.94
C LYS A 155 -17.99 -9.49 18.70
N ASP A 156 -18.77 -9.37 17.63
CA ASP A 156 -19.52 -8.16 17.30
C ASP A 156 -20.40 -7.77 18.49
N ASN A 157 -21.16 -8.71 19.07
CA ASN A 157 -22.01 -8.43 20.22
C ASN A 157 -21.22 -7.93 21.45
N ASN A 158 -20.12 -8.61 21.80
CA ASN A 158 -19.25 -8.18 22.90
C ASN A 158 -18.54 -6.84 22.60
N ASP A 159 -18.16 -6.58 21.34
CA ASP A 159 -17.51 -5.36 20.89
C ASP A 159 -18.48 -4.16 20.93
N PHE A 160 -19.74 -4.37 20.51
CA PHE A 160 -20.79 -3.36 20.64
C PHE A 160 -21.11 -3.06 22.10
N GLU A 161 -21.20 -4.07 22.98
CA GLU A 161 -21.41 -3.85 24.42
C GLU A 161 -20.21 -3.11 25.06
N MET A 162 -18.97 -3.39 24.64
CA MET A 162 -17.78 -2.68 25.11
C MET A 162 -17.71 -1.22 24.65
N LYS A 163 -18.26 -0.91 23.47
CA LYS A 163 -18.32 0.44 22.90
C LYS A 163 -19.57 1.23 23.32
N SER A 164 -20.50 0.60 24.03
CA SER A 164 -21.69 1.23 24.61
C SER A 164 -21.29 2.43 25.49
N GLU A 165 -21.69 3.64 25.09
CA GLU A 165 -21.36 4.87 25.82
C GLU A 165 -22.37 5.15 26.94
N LYS A 166 -21.96 5.85 27.99
CA LYS A 166 -22.92 6.42 28.95
C LYS A 166 -23.74 7.49 28.25
N ILE A 167 -25.06 7.49 28.46
CA ILE A 167 -25.97 8.46 27.84
C ILE A 167 -25.65 9.87 28.38
N THR A 168 -25.27 10.77 27.48
CA THR A 168 -25.07 12.21 27.75
C THR A 168 -26.07 13.11 27.00
N TRP A 169 -27.02 12.50 26.27
CA TRP A 169 -28.05 13.19 25.49
C TRP A 169 -29.44 13.03 26.13
N LYS A 170 -30.38 13.92 25.78
CA LYS A 170 -31.79 13.78 26.19
C LYS A 170 -32.48 12.79 25.27
N GLU A 171 -32.87 11.65 25.83
CA GLU A 171 -33.54 10.60 25.06
C GLU A 171 -34.94 11.04 24.58
N SER A 172 -35.30 10.55 23.41
CA SER A 172 -36.63 10.63 22.84
C SER A 172 -37.61 9.91 23.75
N ASN A 173 -38.87 10.35 23.76
CA ASN A 173 -39.93 9.67 24.51
C ASN A 173 -40.52 8.48 23.73
N GLU A 174 -40.25 8.38 22.43
CA GLU A 174 -40.76 7.31 21.58
C GLU A 174 -39.90 6.03 21.73
N ARG A 175 -40.55 4.86 21.68
CA ARG A 175 -39.92 3.54 21.78
C ARG A 175 -40.33 2.69 20.59
N PHE A 176 -39.36 1.98 20.01
CA PHE A 176 -39.59 1.11 18.85
C PHE A 176 -39.18 -0.31 19.15
N ILE A 177 -39.80 -1.30 18.51
CA ILE A 177 -39.54 -2.73 18.76
C ILE A 177 -38.74 -3.30 17.58
N TYR A 178 -37.59 -3.90 17.86
CA TYR A 178 -36.76 -4.60 16.87
C TYR A 178 -37.13 -6.08 16.77
N ASN A 179 -37.44 -6.52 15.55
CA ASN A 179 -37.61 -7.90 15.13
C ASN A 179 -37.42 -8.03 13.61
N ASN A 180 -37.55 -9.23 13.06
CA ASN A 180 -37.38 -9.51 11.64
C ASN A 180 -38.33 -8.74 10.70
N GLU A 181 -39.49 -8.28 11.17
CA GLU A 181 -40.45 -7.53 10.35
C GLU A 181 -40.17 -6.02 10.37
N THR A 182 -39.58 -5.50 11.46
CA THR A 182 -39.34 -4.06 11.66
C THR A 182 -37.92 -3.62 11.33
N VAL A 183 -36.97 -4.56 11.16
CA VAL A 183 -35.54 -4.27 10.94
C VAL A 183 -35.28 -3.29 9.80
N GLU A 184 -35.92 -3.47 8.63
CA GLU A 184 -35.72 -2.59 7.48
C GLU A 184 -36.23 -1.16 7.74
N GLU A 185 -37.39 -1.04 8.39
CA GLU A 185 -37.96 0.25 8.75
C GLU A 185 -37.09 0.96 9.79
N LEU A 186 -36.61 0.25 10.81
CA LEU A 186 -35.77 0.81 11.86
C LEU A 186 -34.41 1.25 11.33
N ILE A 187 -33.80 0.49 10.43
CA ILE A 187 -32.58 0.89 9.71
C ILE A 187 -32.85 2.17 8.92
N LYS A 188 -33.95 2.24 8.16
CA LYS A 188 -34.32 3.41 7.37
C LYS A 188 -34.61 4.63 8.23
N LYS A 189 -35.25 4.46 9.38
CA LYS A 189 -35.59 5.55 10.31
C LYS A 189 -34.33 6.06 11.02
N THR A 190 -33.49 5.14 11.50
CA THR A 190 -32.22 5.46 12.17
C THR A 190 -31.25 6.14 11.22
N SER A 191 -31.12 5.67 9.96
CA SER A 191 -30.25 6.29 8.96
C SER A 191 -30.66 7.71 8.54
N LYS A 192 -31.89 8.13 8.90
CA LYS A 192 -32.43 9.47 8.60
C LYS A 192 -32.42 10.41 9.81
N LEU A 193 -31.90 9.99 10.97
CA LEU A 193 -31.75 10.87 12.12
C LEU A 193 -30.91 12.09 11.73
N LYS A 194 -31.47 13.28 11.92
CA LYS A 194 -30.74 14.53 11.70
C LYS A 194 -29.67 14.72 12.79
N PRO A 195 -28.68 15.60 12.55
CA PRO A 195 -27.74 16.03 13.59
C PRO A 195 -28.44 16.33 14.91
N GLN A 196 -27.93 15.77 16.01
CA GLN A 196 -28.47 15.88 17.36
C GLN A 196 -29.83 15.19 17.64
N GLU A 197 -30.40 14.46 16.68
CA GLU A 197 -31.59 13.62 16.92
C GLU A 197 -31.20 12.25 17.51
N ASN A 198 -32.15 11.63 18.20
CA ASN A 198 -31.98 10.29 18.76
C ASN A 198 -33.26 9.44 18.69
N ILE A 199 -33.08 8.13 18.83
CA ILE A 199 -34.14 7.13 18.85
C ILE A 199 -33.83 6.06 19.91
N VAL A 200 -34.87 5.46 20.49
CA VAL A 200 -34.74 4.38 21.47
C VAL A 200 -35.47 3.14 20.98
N ILE A 201 -34.78 2.01 21.01
CA ILE A 201 -35.23 0.72 20.48
C ILE A 201 -35.20 -0.33 21.60
N LEU A 202 -36.21 -1.18 21.62
CA LEU A 202 -36.36 -2.33 22.50
C LEU A 202 -36.25 -3.60 21.67
N SER A 203 -35.49 -4.58 22.14
CA SER A 203 -35.35 -5.86 21.45
C SER A 203 -35.26 -7.03 22.41
N VAL A 204 -35.89 -8.15 22.05
CA VAL A 204 -35.76 -9.42 22.78
C VAL A 204 -34.48 -10.16 22.38
N GLU A 205 -33.97 -9.90 21.17
CA GLU A 205 -32.73 -10.46 20.63
C GLU A 205 -31.67 -9.37 20.44
N PHE A 206 -30.40 -9.76 20.26
CA PHE A 206 -29.34 -8.76 20.08
C PHE A 206 -29.37 -8.21 18.64
N PRO A 207 -29.57 -6.89 18.43
CA PRO A 207 -29.87 -6.34 17.11
C PRO A 207 -28.59 -6.04 16.31
N THR A 208 -27.83 -7.08 15.98
CA THR A 208 -26.50 -6.97 15.34
C THR A 208 -26.54 -6.19 14.02
N GLU A 209 -27.55 -6.41 13.17
CA GLU A 209 -27.68 -5.77 11.85
C GLU A 209 -27.85 -4.26 11.96
N LEU A 210 -28.69 -3.84 12.90
CA LEU A 210 -28.94 -2.43 13.17
C LEU A 210 -27.69 -1.76 13.77
N LEU A 211 -27.01 -2.41 14.72
CA LEU A 211 -25.79 -1.89 15.33
C LEU A 211 -24.64 -1.72 14.32
N LYS A 212 -24.52 -2.65 13.34
CA LYS A 212 -23.58 -2.50 12.22
C LYS A 212 -23.85 -1.26 11.38
N VAL A 213 -25.12 -0.95 11.12
CA VAL A 213 -25.50 0.27 10.40
C VAL A 213 -25.16 1.51 11.22
N ILE A 214 -25.45 1.50 12.52
CA ILE A 214 -25.19 2.62 13.43
C ILE A 214 -23.70 2.94 13.51
N GLU A 215 -22.83 1.92 13.69
CA GLU A 215 -21.38 2.11 13.65
C GLU A 215 -20.91 2.62 12.27
N GLY A 216 -21.46 2.09 11.18
CA GLY A 216 -21.17 2.57 9.83
C GLY A 216 -21.55 4.04 9.60
N LEU A 217 -22.53 4.56 10.33
CA LEU A 217 -22.96 5.96 10.33
C LEU A 217 -22.23 6.83 11.36
N ASN A 218 -21.32 6.25 12.16
CA ASN A 218 -20.67 6.92 13.28
C ASN A 218 -21.67 7.44 14.35
N PHE A 219 -22.79 6.73 14.47
CA PHE A 219 -23.74 6.65 15.59
C PHE A 219 -23.09 6.56 16.97
N LYS A 220 -23.46 7.41 17.95
CA LYS A 220 -23.29 7.07 19.37
C LYS A 220 -24.45 6.18 19.80
N TYR A 221 -24.19 5.20 20.64
CA TYR A 221 -25.24 4.38 21.20
C TYR A 221 -24.92 3.89 22.60
N ASN A 222 -25.98 3.57 23.34
CA ASN A 222 -25.94 2.93 24.64
C ASN A 222 -26.82 1.68 24.59
N ILE A 223 -26.31 0.58 25.14
CA ILE A 223 -27.01 -0.70 25.30
C ILE A 223 -27.15 -0.98 26.79
N GLU A 224 -28.38 -1.16 27.24
CA GLU A 224 -28.72 -1.66 28.57
C GLU A 224 -29.42 -3.00 28.45
N LYS A 225 -28.93 -4.01 29.17
CA LYS A 225 -29.50 -5.36 29.19
C LYS A 225 -30.19 -5.62 30.53
N ASN A 226 -31.51 -5.79 30.47
CA ASN A 226 -32.31 -6.29 31.59
C ASN A 226 -32.97 -7.62 31.21
N ARG A 227 -34.31 -7.64 31.03
CA ARG A 227 -35.06 -8.78 30.44
C ARG A 227 -35.07 -8.74 28.90
N GLU A 228 -34.89 -7.56 28.35
CA GLU A 228 -34.81 -7.21 26.94
C GLU A 228 -33.66 -6.20 26.79
N PHE A 229 -33.13 -6.05 25.58
CA PHE A 229 -32.14 -5.04 25.24
C PHE A 229 -32.83 -3.70 24.99
N ARG A 230 -32.35 -2.66 25.66
CA ARG A 230 -32.71 -1.28 25.39
C ARG A 230 -31.52 -0.61 24.72
N ILE A 231 -31.71 -0.13 23.49
CA ILE A 231 -30.70 0.54 22.69
C ILE A 231 -31.10 2.00 22.48
N SER A 232 -30.31 2.93 23.02
CA SER A 232 -30.43 4.36 22.76
C SER A 232 -29.42 4.76 21.70
N ILE A 233 -29.85 5.39 20.61
CA ILE A 233 -29.01 5.75 19.47
C ILE A 233 -29.12 7.24 19.25
N PHE A 234 -27.99 7.93 19.21
CA PHE A 234 -27.91 9.38 19.05
C PHE A 234 -26.97 9.71 17.91
N ASN A 235 -27.40 10.58 17.00
CA ASN A 235 -26.56 11.12 15.95
C ASN A 235 -25.66 12.23 16.55
N PRO A 236 -24.35 11.98 16.78
CA PRO A 236 -23.45 12.96 17.35
C PRO A 236 -23.02 14.00 16.33
N GLU A 237 -23.36 13.81 15.03
CA GLU A 237 -23.09 14.84 14.04
C GLU A 237 -23.70 16.14 14.54
N ILE A 238 -22.86 17.16 14.53
CA ILE A 238 -23.27 18.54 14.69
C ILE A 238 -23.69 18.98 13.29
N ASP A 239 -24.77 19.74 13.19
CA ASP A 239 -25.29 20.19 11.90
C ASP A 239 -24.13 20.75 11.07
N LYS A 240 -23.90 20.17 9.87
CA LYS A 240 -22.76 20.40 8.96
C LYS A 240 -22.81 21.79 8.30
N LYS A 241 -23.21 22.79 9.09
CA LYS A 241 -23.09 24.22 8.86
C LYS A 241 -21.98 24.85 9.69
N VAL A 242 -21.26 24.08 10.52
CA VAL A 242 -20.03 24.57 11.16
C VAL A 242 -18.95 24.65 10.09
N ASN A 243 -18.40 25.84 9.91
CA ASN A 243 -17.35 26.07 8.92
C ASN A 243 -16.12 25.22 9.32
N TRP A 244 -15.49 24.50 8.38
CA TRP A 244 -14.31 23.68 8.70
C TRP A 244 -13.21 24.49 9.39
N LYS A 245 -13.16 25.79 9.12
CA LYS A 245 -12.25 26.75 9.76
C LYS A 245 -12.39 26.82 11.28
N ASP A 246 -13.60 26.56 11.79
CA ASP A 246 -13.91 26.58 13.22
C ASP A 246 -13.45 25.29 13.93
N ARG A 247 -13.40 24.17 13.19
CA ARG A 247 -12.96 22.85 13.68
C ARG A 247 -11.58 22.41 13.21
N LYS A 248 -10.83 23.28 12.52
CA LYS A 248 -9.52 22.94 11.92
C LYS A 248 -8.49 22.37 12.92
N ASN A 249 -8.62 22.73 14.19
CA ASN A 249 -7.72 22.30 15.27
C ASN A 249 -7.99 20.85 15.73
N GLU A 250 -9.10 20.25 15.29
CA GLU A 250 -9.46 18.86 15.60
C GLU A 250 -8.83 17.87 14.62
N PHE A 251 -8.23 18.35 13.54
CA PHE A 251 -7.61 17.51 12.52
C PHE A 251 -6.32 16.84 13.00
N ASP A 252 -6.03 15.64 12.48
CA ASP A 252 -4.81 14.89 12.80
C ASP A 252 -3.55 15.67 12.44
N ILE A 253 -2.58 15.67 13.36
CA ILE A 253 -1.28 16.33 13.16
C ILE A 253 -0.29 15.38 12.45
N LEU A 254 0.37 15.90 11.41
CA LEU A 254 1.51 15.32 10.73
C LEU A 254 2.70 16.29 10.87
N ASP A 255 3.56 16.07 11.85
CA ASP A 255 4.80 16.85 12.04
C ASP A 255 5.95 16.19 11.28
N VAL A 256 6.55 16.93 10.35
CA VAL A 256 7.60 16.44 9.45
C VAL A 256 8.93 17.17 9.66
N ARG A 257 9.03 18.05 10.67
CA ARG A 257 10.20 18.90 10.91
C ARG A 257 11.47 18.11 11.23
N GLU A 258 11.33 16.97 11.91
CA GLU A 258 12.44 16.12 12.34
C GLU A 258 12.77 15.00 11.35
N MET A 259 12.12 14.96 10.18
CA MET A 259 12.41 13.95 9.18
C MET A 259 13.71 14.25 8.43
N GLU A 260 14.61 13.26 8.39
CA GLU A 260 15.86 13.33 7.63
C GLU A 260 15.63 13.17 6.11
N THR A 261 14.55 12.50 5.73
CA THR A 261 14.18 12.25 4.34
C THR A 261 13.00 13.13 3.92
N ASP A 262 12.90 13.43 2.62
CA ASP A 262 11.82 14.21 2.05
C ASP A 262 10.43 13.67 2.48
N PRO A 263 9.59 14.49 3.15
CA PRO A 263 8.30 14.04 3.67
C PRO A 263 7.21 13.96 2.61
N PHE A 264 7.49 14.36 1.36
CA PHE A 264 6.53 14.42 0.27
C PHE A 264 5.67 13.15 0.17
N ASP A 265 6.31 11.98 0.18
CA ASP A 265 5.65 10.67 0.04
C ASP A 265 4.59 10.43 1.15
N ILE A 266 4.89 10.82 2.38
CA ILE A 266 3.99 10.65 3.55
C ILE A 266 2.82 11.62 3.46
N ILE A 267 3.07 12.86 3.04
CA ILE A 267 2.04 13.89 2.91
C ILE A 267 1.03 13.50 1.82
N ILE A 268 1.51 13.04 0.66
CA ILE A 268 0.67 12.49 -0.41
C ILE A 268 -0.20 11.35 0.09
N LYS A 269 0.41 10.39 0.80
CA LYS A 269 -0.30 9.23 1.33
C LYS A 269 -1.40 9.64 2.30
N LYS A 270 -1.14 10.59 3.20
CA LYS A 270 -2.16 11.14 4.11
C LYS A 270 -3.30 11.77 3.30
N ALA A 271 -2.99 12.62 2.33
CA ALA A 271 -4.00 13.28 1.51
C ALA A 271 -4.89 12.31 0.69
N TYR A 272 -4.31 11.26 0.11
CA TYR A 272 -5.07 10.23 -0.62
C TYR A 272 -6.00 9.41 0.29
N SER A 273 -5.63 9.24 1.57
CA SER A 273 -6.42 8.47 2.54
C SER A 273 -7.66 9.19 3.10
N LEU A 274 -7.73 10.53 2.99
CA LEU A 274 -8.79 11.34 3.59
C LEU A 274 -10.10 11.31 2.78
N LYS A 275 -11.24 11.25 3.49
CA LYS A 275 -12.58 11.38 2.88
C LYS A 275 -12.93 12.86 2.70
N GLU A 276 -14.00 13.13 1.98
CA GLU A 276 -14.55 14.50 1.86
C GLU A 276 -14.97 15.01 3.23
N ASP A 277 -14.82 16.31 3.46
CA ASP A 277 -15.06 16.99 4.75
C ASP A 277 -14.08 16.61 5.87
N ASP A 278 -13.06 15.78 5.60
CA ASP A 278 -11.95 15.53 6.54
C ASP A 278 -10.77 16.47 6.28
N GLY A 279 -9.81 16.48 7.22
CA GLY A 279 -8.60 17.29 7.10
C GLY A 279 -7.42 16.75 7.91
N PHE A 280 -6.26 17.41 7.76
CA PHE A 280 -5.06 17.15 8.53
C PHE A 280 -4.24 18.44 8.71
N ILE A 281 -3.44 18.50 9.78
CA ILE A 281 -2.53 19.60 10.09
C ILE A 281 -1.11 19.16 9.72
N LEU A 282 -0.48 19.85 8.78
CA LEU A 282 0.93 19.66 8.45
C LEU A 282 1.78 20.66 9.22
N ILE A 283 2.73 20.17 10.03
CA ILE A 283 3.71 21.03 10.72
C ILE A 283 5.06 20.88 10.01
N GLN A 284 5.60 21.99 9.50
CA GLN A 284 6.81 22.03 8.66
C GLN A 284 7.66 23.27 9.02
N LYS A 285 8.95 23.24 8.65
CA LYS A 285 9.90 24.35 8.88
C LYS A 285 9.72 25.55 7.94
N PHE A 286 8.98 25.40 6.84
CA PHE A 286 8.78 26.41 5.80
C PHE A 286 7.43 26.21 5.09
N ASN A 287 6.95 27.22 4.36
CA ASN A 287 5.67 27.22 3.68
C ASN A 287 5.76 26.44 2.34
N PRO A 288 5.14 25.25 2.22
CA PRO A 288 5.29 24.38 1.06
C PRO A 288 4.22 24.70 0.01
N ILE A 289 4.36 25.86 -0.65
CA ILE A 289 3.38 26.40 -1.60
C ILE A 289 2.92 25.40 -2.68
N PRO A 290 3.77 24.57 -3.31
CA PRO A 290 3.29 23.70 -4.38
C PRO A 290 2.80 22.35 -3.85
N MET A 291 3.22 21.89 -2.66
CA MET A 291 2.45 20.88 -1.93
C MET A 291 1.01 21.38 -1.74
N ILE A 292 0.85 22.63 -1.30
CA ILE A 292 -0.46 23.26 -1.18
C ILE A 292 -1.21 23.32 -2.51
N ASN A 293 -0.57 23.76 -3.59
CA ASN A 293 -1.21 23.85 -4.91
C ASN A 293 -1.62 22.47 -5.43
N MET A 294 -0.76 21.47 -5.30
CA MET A 294 -1.06 20.12 -5.71
C MET A 294 -2.22 19.54 -4.89
N LEU A 295 -2.22 19.71 -3.56
CA LEU A 295 -3.34 19.29 -2.72
C LEU A 295 -4.61 20.06 -3.06
N SER A 296 -4.51 21.35 -3.42
CA SER A 296 -5.65 22.15 -3.88
C SER A 296 -6.31 21.55 -5.12
N GLU A 297 -5.51 21.14 -6.10
CA GLU A 297 -5.97 20.44 -7.30
C GLU A 297 -6.50 19.02 -6.98
N MET A 298 -6.06 18.41 -5.87
CA MET A 298 -6.65 17.18 -5.33
C MET A 298 -7.97 17.41 -4.58
N GLY A 299 -8.50 18.64 -4.58
CA GLY A 299 -9.76 19.00 -3.94
C GLY A 299 -9.62 19.53 -2.52
N PHE A 300 -8.40 19.85 -2.07
CA PHE A 300 -8.20 20.45 -0.75
C PHE A 300 -8.34 21.98 -0.78
N GLU A 301 -8.64 22.55 0.36
CA GLU A 301 -8.42 23.95 0.72
C GLU A 301 -7.53 23.99 1.95
N ASN A 302 -6.94 25.15 2.23
CA ASN A 302 -5.99 25.27 3.32
C ASN A 302 -6.04 26.62 4.04
N ILE A 303 -5.56 26.60 5.29
CA ILE A 303 -5.19 27.77 6.08
C ILE A 303 -3.74 27.58 6.53
N ILE A 304 -2.95 28.64 6.51
CA ILE A 304 -1.57 28.64 6.97
C ILE A 304 -1.47 29.54 8.19
N GLU A 305 -0.81 29.05 9.24
CA GLU A 305 -0.46 29.83 10.43
C GLU A 305 1.04 29.71 10.71
N GLU A 306 1.74 30.83 10.64
CA GLU A 306 3.14 30.92 11.06
C GLU A 306 3.19 31.10 12.58
N LYS A 307 3.58 30.06 13.31
CA LYS A 307 3.75 30.13 14.78
C LYS A 307 5.09 30.78 15.14
N ASN A 308 6.14 30.46 14.39
CA ASN A 308 7.45 31.10 14.46
C ASN A 308 8.27 30.83 13.18
N LYS A 309 9.51 31.32 13.11
CA LYS A 309 10.38 31.22 11.91
C LYS A 309 10.71 29.80 11.45
N GLN A 310 10.52 28.77 12.30
CA GLN A 310 10.79 27.36 11.98
C GLN A 310 9.58 26.45 12.23
N GLU A 311 8.40 27.05 12.39
CA GLU A 311 7.18 26.33 12.72
C GLU A 311 5.99 26.95 12.00
N ILE A 312 5.60 26.29 10.92
CA ILE A 312 4.45 26.66 10.11
C ILE A 312 3.44 25.53 10.17
N TRP A 313 2.23 25.88 10.57
CA TRP A 313 1.08 24.98 10.66
C TRP A 313 0.20 25.19 9.44
N ILE A 314 -0.05 24.13 8.69
CA ILE A 314 -0.88 24.19 7.49
C ILE A 314 -2.05 23.24 7.69
N TYR A 315 -3.25 23.80 7.79
CA TYR A 315 -4.48 23.05 7.96
C TYR A 315 -5.03 22.75 6.58
N PHE A 316 -5.05 21.49 6.17
CA PHE A 316 -5.68 21.05 4.94
C PHE A 316 -7.06 20.47 5.21
N HIS A 317 -8.04 20.87 4.40
CA HIS A 317 -9.41 20.37 4.45
C HIS A 317 -9.84 19.91 3.05
N LYS A 318 -10.41 18.71 2.93
CA LYS A 318 -10.88 18.16 1.65
C LYS A 318 -12.31 18.62 1.38
N LYS A 319 -12.50 19.38 0.30
CA LYS A 319 -13.81 19.93 -0.07
C LYS A 319 -14.82 18.81 -0.34
N ILE A 320 -16.08 19.11 -0.04
CA ILE A 320 -17.23 18.28 -0.40
C ILE A 320 -17.56 18.53 -1.88
N GLU A 321 -17.51 17.49 -2.72
CA GLU A 321 -17.89 17.61 -4.13
C GLU A 321 -19.41 17.40 -4.26
N ARG A 322 -20.15 18.45 -4.65
CA ARG A 322 -21.59 18.32 -4.98
C ARG A 322 -21.76 17.69 -6.37
N LYS A 323 -21.83 16.36 -6.46
CA LYS A 323 -22.40 15.64 -7.63
C LYS A 323 -23.25 14.43 -7.22
N ASN A 324 -24.28 14.17 -8.02
CA ASN A 324 -25.33 13.16 -7.82
C ASN A 324 -24.77 11.79 -7.45
N LYS A 325 -25.30 11.21 -6.37
CA LYS A 325 -24.99 9.86 -5.90
C LYS A 325 -25.46 8.82 -6.93
N GLU A 326 -24.56 8.43 -7.83
CA GLU A 326 -24.54 7.07 -8.33
C GLU A 326 -23.58 6.25 -7.46
N ASN A 327 -24.09 5.16 -6.89
CA ASN A 327 -23.33 4.20 -6.12
C ASN A 327 -22.27 3.53 -7.00
N ILE A 328 -21.01 3.98 -6.91
CA ILE A 328 -19.87 3.18 -7.34
C ILE A 328 -19.17 2.68 -6.08
N LYS A 329 -19.23 1.36 -5.83
CA LYS A 329 -18.38 0.69 -4.86
C LYS A 329 -16.92 1.07 -5.16
N ASN A 330 -16.24 1.63 -4.16
CA ASN A 330 -14.92 2.22 -4.30
C ASN A 330 -13.83 1.13 -4.29
N ASP A 331 -13.77 0.29 -5.33
CA ASP A 331 -12.71 -0.71 -5.54
C ASP A 331 -11.45 -0.06 -6.13
N LYS A 332 -10.82 0.85 -5.38
CA LYS A 332 -9.55 1.46 -5.78
C LYS A 332 -8.44 0.42 -5.75
N VAL A 333 -7.58 0.43 -6.77
CA VAL A 333 -6.40 -0.43 -6.82
C VAL A 333 -5.26 0.24 -6.06
N ASP A 334 -4.73 -0.46 -5.05
CA ASP A 334 -3.52 -0.05 -4.34
C ASP A 334 -2.30 -0.14 -5.28
N VAL A 335 -1.58 0.97 -5.47
CA VAL A 335 -0.42 1.05 -6.37
C VAL A 335 0.80 1.68 -5.69
N VAL A 336 1.98 1.18 -6.07
CA VAL A 336 3.27 1.79 -5.77
C VAL A 336 3.82 2.46 -7.03
N ILE A 337 4.12 3.76 -6.93
CA ILE A 337 4.60 4.60 -8.03
C ILE A 337 6.03 5.03 -7.74
N GLN A 338 6.89 5.02 -8.76
CA GLN A 338 8.26 5.53 -8.60
C GLN A 338 8.80 6.27 -9.83
N SER A 339 9.82 7.10 -9.64
CA SER A 339 10.56 7.73 -10.74
C SER A 339 12.02 7.92 -10.38
N ALA A 340 12.91 7.77 -11.37
CA ALA A 340 14.32 8.15 -11.29
C ALA A 340 14.70 9.20 -12.35
N THR A 341 13.71 9.72 -13.08
CA THR A 341 13.95 10.60 -14.23
C THR A 341 13.24 11.94 -13.99
N PRO A 342 13.95 12.99 -13.51
CA PRO A 342 13.35 14.30 -13.20
C PRO A 342 12.58 14.95 -14.34
N VAL A 343 13.00 14.69 -15.58
CA VAL A 343 12.34 15.14 -16.80
C VAL A 343 10.86 14.72 -16.89
N ALA A 344 10.46 13.63 -16.21
CA ALA A 344 9.09 13.12 -16.21
C ALA A 344 8.22 13.72 -15.10
N TYR A 345 8.80 14.46 -14.13
CA TYR A 345 8.06 14.91 -12.95
C TYR A 345 6.86 15.80 -13.27
N PRO A 346 6.93 16.80 -14.18
CA PRO A 346 5.75 17.61 -14.48
C PRO A 346 4.58 16.79 -15.02
N VAL A 347 4.87 15.81 -15.89
CA VAL A 347 3.86 14.90 -16.45
C VAL A 347 3.28 13.98 -15.37
N MET A 348 4.14 13.38 -14.54
CA MET A 348 3.73 12.55 -13.41
C MET A 348 2.83 13.32 -12.45
N MET A 349 3.24 14.52 -12.06
CA MET A 349 2.47 15.37 -11.14
C MET A 349 1.10 15.73 -11.73
N LYS A 350 1.03 16.05 -13.03
CA LYS A 350 -0.25 16.32 -13.68
C LYS A 350 -1.13 15.08 -13.77
N LEU A 351 -0.55 13.92 -14.08
CA LEU A 351 -1.26 12.64 -14.13
C LEU A 351 -1.91 12.31 -12.76
N LEU A 352 -1.20 12.53 -11.66
CA LEU A 352 -1.71 12.28 -10.31
C LEU A 352 -2.85 13.22 -9.89
N GLN A 353 -3.11 14.30 -10.62
CA GLN A 353 -4.28 15.17 -10.38
C GLN A 353 -5.54 14.69 -11.10
N SER A 354 -5.42 13.79 -12.08
CA SER A 354 -6.55 13.28 -12.84
C SER A 354 -7.63 12.70 -11.92
N GLU A 355 -8.86 13.16 -12.08
CA GLU A 355 -10.01 12.65 -11.34
C GLU A 355 -10.22 11.15 -11.61
N LYS A 356 -10.03 10.69 -12.86
CA LYS A 356 -10.16 9.27 -13.22
C LYS A 356 -9.11 8.44 -12.51
N ILE A 357 -7.85 8.91 -12.46
CA ILE A 357 -6.79 8.24 -11.71
C ILE A 357 -7.11 8.23 -10.22
N ARG A 358 -7.44 9.38 -9.63
CA ARG A 358 -7.78 9.49 -8.20
C ARG A 358 -8.96 8.61 -7.79
N LYS A 359 -9.93 8.39 -8.68
CA LYS A 359 -11.08 7.49 -8.45
C LYS A 359 -10.73 6.02 -8.61
N SER A 360 -9.68 5.69 -9.35
CA SER A 360 -9.34 4.31 -9.70
C SER A 360 -8.17 3.72 -8.91
N ILE A 361 -7.29 4.55 -8.35
CA ILE A 361 -6.11 4.10 -7.59
C ILE A 361 -6.01 4.69 -6.20
N ASN A 362 -5.35 3.94 -5.31
CA ASN A 362 -4.86 4.39 -4.03
C ASN A 362 -3.33 4.29 -3.99
N ILE A 363 -2.64 5.42 -3.75
CA ILE A 363 -1.17 5.46 -3.76
C ILE A 363 -0.65 4.98 -2.40
N LYS A 364 -0.07 3.78 -2.36
CA LYS A 364 0.56 3.25 -1.14
C LYS A 364 1.89 3.90 -0.85
N GLU A 365 2.65 4.13 -1.92
CA GLU A 365 3.98 4.69 -1.88
C GLU A 365 4.23 5.37 -3.23
N LEU A 366 4.68 6.62 -3.18
CA LEU A 366 5.28 7.33 -4.30
C LEU A 366 6.75 7.46 -3.95
N LYS A 367 7.68 7.17 -4.87
CA LYS A 367 9.11 7.25 -4.57
C LYS A 367 9.94 7.89 -5.67
N VAL A 368 10.66 8.94 -5.32
CA VAL A 368 11.68 9.54 -6.18
C VAL A 368 13.07 9.04 -5.79
N TRP A 369 13.82 8.55 -6.79
CA TRP A 369 15.13 7.92 -6.59
C TRP A 369 16.29 8.79 -7.07
N ASN A 370 17.32 8.85 -6.24
CA ASN A 370 18.64 9.35 -6.65
C ASN A 370 19.59 8.22 -7.09
N GLU A 371 19.29 6.98 -6.69
CA GLU A 371 20.11 5.79 -6.95
C GLU A 371 19.42 4.87 -7.97
N THR A 372 20.01 4.75 -9.16
CA THR A 372 19.46 3.95 -10.26
C THR A 372 19.30 2.47 -9.89
N GLU A 373 20.21 1.90 -9.10
CA GLU A 373 20.15 0.49 -8.72
C GLU A 373 18.93 0.16 -7.87
N LYS A 374 18.60 1.02 -6.89
CA LYS A 374 17.41 0.84 -6.03
C LYS A 374 16.12 1.00 -6.84
N HIS A 375 16.08 2.00 -7.72
CA HIS A 375 14.97 2.23 -8.65
C HIS A 375 14.70 1.01 -9.54
N LEU A 376 15.74 0.45 -10.16
CA LEU A 376 15.61 -0.76 -10.99
C LEU A 376 15.24 -1.99 -10.17
N GLY A 377 15.81 -2.15 -8.98
CA GLY A 377 15.49 -3.25 -8.08
C GLY A 377 14.00 -3.31 -7.71
N TRP A 378 13.37 -2.15 -7.48
CA TRP A 378 11.94 -2.11 -7.12
C TRP A 378 11.02 -2.53 -8.24
N ILE A 379 11.26 -2.08 -9.47
CA ILE A 379 10.42 -2.47 -10.61
C ILE A 379 10.71 -3.90 -11.05
N ALA A 380 11.98 -4.33 -11.05
CA ALA A 380 12.37 -5.68 -11.44
C ALA A 380 11.79 -6.75 -10.50
N ASN A 381 11.79 -6.48 -9.19
CA ASN A 381 11.24 -7.40 -8.18
C ASN A 381 9.73 -7.21 -7.95
N GLY A 382 9.06 -6.37 -8.74
CA GLY A 382 7.62 -6.14 -8.66
C GLY A 382 7.15 -5.42 -7.39
N LYS A 383 8.03 -4.69 -6.69
CA LYS A 383 7.65 -3.81 -5.57
C LYS A 383 6.94 -2.53 -6.07
N ALA A 384 7.36 -1.99 -7.20
CA ALA A 384 6.68 -0.88 -7.87
C ALA A 384 5.72 -1.40 -8.95
N ASP A 385 4.55 -0.79 -9.09
CA ASP A 385 3.57 -1.13 -10.12
C ASP A 385 3.66 -0.18 -11.32
N ILE A 386 3.97 1.09 -11.06
CA ILE A 386 4.12 2.15 -12.06
C ILE A 386 5.49 2.82 -11.89
N SER A 387 6.25 2.97 -12.97
CA SER A 387 7.56 3.60 -12.93
C SER A 387 7.84 4.49 -14.14
N PHE A 388 8.42 5.67 -13.91
CA PHE A 388 8.95 6.53 -14.97
C PHE A 388 10.47 6.35 -15.08
N SER A 389 10.93 5.86 -16.23
CA SER A 389 12.30 5.34 -16.38
C SER A 389 12.93 5.73 -17.70
N ALA A 390 14.27 5.84 -17.72
CA ALA A 390 15.03 6.03 -18.95
C ALA A 390 15.00 4.76 -19.81
N LEU A 391 14.80 4.90 -21.11
CA LEU A 391 14.70 3.81 -22.09
C LEU A 391 15.91 2.87 -21.99
N ILE A 392 17.11 3.39 -21.84
CA ILE A 392 18.34 2.57 -21.81
C ILE A 392 18.33 1.52 -20.69
N THR A 393 17.60 1.78 -19.61
CA THR A 393 17.47 0.83 -18.49
C THR A 393 16.60 -0.38 -18.83
N SER A 394 15.79 -0.32 -19.89
CA SER A 394 14.96 -1.45 -20.35
C SER A 394 15.76 -2.69 -20.70
N SER A 395 17.02 -2.54 -21.18
CA SER A 395 17.94 -3.66 -21.42
C SER A 395 18.12 -4.53 -20.16
N LYS A 396 18.21 -3.90 -18.99
CA LYS A 396 18.34 -4.59 -17.70
C LYS A 396 17.02 -5.19 -17.20
N LEU A 397 15.89 -4.83 -17.79
CA LEU A 397 14.55 -5.28 -17.40
C LEU A 397 13.98 -6.38 -18.31
N LYS A 398 14.73 -6.81 -19.33
CA LYS A 398 14.33 -7.85 -20.31
C LYS A 398 13.83 -9.16 -19.69
N ASN A 399 14.34 -9.51 -18.51
CA ASN A 399 13.98 -10.73 -17.79
C ASN A 399 12.97 -10.51 -16.65
N SER A 400 12.51 -9.26 -16.46
CA SER A 400 11.55 -8.89 -15.43
C SER A 400 10.13 -8.92 -15.98
N ASP A 401 9.14 -9.15 -15.10
CA ASP A 401 7.73 -9.07 -15.47
C ASP A 401 7.29 -7.60 -15.56
N VAL A 402 7.64 -6.94 -16.65
CA VAL A 402 7.34 -5.52 -16.91
C VAL A 402 6.84 -5.28 -18.33
N LYS A 403 6.12 -4.18 -18.53
CA LYS A 403 5.68 -3.65 -19.82
C LYS A 403 6.07 -2.17 -19.95
N ILE A 404 6.46 -1.73 -21.13
CA ILE A 404 6.86 -0.35 -21.45
C ILE A 404 5.97 0.14 -22.59
N PRO A 405 4.70 0.49 -22.30
CA PRO A 405 3.71 0.75 -23.33
C PRO A 405 3.91 2.07 -24.08
N ALA A 406 4.65 3.02 -23.49
CA ALA A 406 4.77 4.35 -24.05
C ALA A 406 6.11 5.00 -23.69
N LEU A 407 6.71 5.67 -24.68
CA LEU A 407 7.74 6.68 -24.46
C LEU A 407 7.14 8.07 -24.68
N PHE A 408 7.60 9.04 -23.90
CA PHE A 408 7.12 10.41 -24.04
C PHE A 408 8.18 11.49 -23.93
N VAL A 409 9.43 11.13 -23.65
CA VAL A 409 10.55 12.08 -23.52
C VAL A 409 11.58 11.82 -24.59
N TRP A 410 11.92 12.89 -25.31
CA TRP A 410 12.86 12.85 -26.43
C TRP A 410 13.90 13.98 -26.31
N ASP A 411 15.02 13.83 -27.02
CA ASP A 411 16.00 14.91 -27.25
C ASP A 411 16.58 15.52 -25.96
N ASN A 412 16.91 14.66 -25.00
CA ASN A 412 17.19 15.07 -23.63
C ASN A 412 18.62 15.60 -23.36
N PHE A 413 19.60 15.39 -24.25
CA PHE A 413 21.02 15.70 -23.97
C PHE A 413 21.58 16.81 -24.85
N VAL A 414 22.47 17.63 -24.26
CA VAL A 414 23.23 18.69 -24.95
C VAL A 414 24.66 18.77 -24.41
N ILE A 415 25.56 19.37 -25.20
CA ILE A 415 26.82 19.92 -24.68
C ILE A 415 26.64 21.43 -24.52
N LEU A 416 27.01 21.95 -23.36
CA LEU A 416 27.12 23.39 -23.11
C LEU A 416 28.57 23.81 -23.00
N THR A 417 28.89 24.96 -23.60
CA THR A 417 30.21 25.59 -23.49
C THR A 417 30.09 27.02 -23.00
N ARG A 418 31.09 27.51 -22.25
CA ARG A 418 31.23 28.93 -21.86
C ARG A 418 31.92 29.80 -22.93
N TYR A 419 32.31 29.19 -24.04
CA TYR A 419 32.92 29.81 -25.21
C TYR A 419 32.15 29.43 -26.47
N LYS A 420 32.35 30.18 -27.56
CA LYS A 420 31.69 29.90 -28.83
C LYS A 420 32.13 28.53 -29.36
N ALA A 421 31.17 27.63 -29.54
CA ALA A 421 31.39 26.30 -30.10
C ALA A 421 30.12 25.84 -30.82
N ASP A 422 30.27 25.35 -32.05
CA ASP A 422 29.16 24.94 -32.91
C ASP A 422 29.22 23.42 -33.21
N SER A 423 30.37 22.77 -33.00
CA SER A 423 30.60 21.36 -33.32
C SER A 423 31.64 20.69 -32.42
N PHE A 424 31.82 19.37 -32.55
CA PHE A 424 32.90 18.66 -31.85
C PHE A 424 34.30 19.18 -32.17
N LYS A 425 34.52 19.73 -33.38
CA LYS A 425 35.81 20.32 -33.76
C LYS A 425 36.27 21.39 -32.77
N ASP A 426 35.34 22.17 -32.24
CA ASP A 426 35.63 23.28 -31.32
C ASP A 426 35.95 22.80 -29.90
N LEU A 427 35.70 21.51 -29.60
CA LEU A 427 35.94 20.90 -28.29
C LEU A 427 37.26 20.13 -28.23
N ILE A 428 38.00 20.00 -29.33
CA ILE A 428 39.27 19.29 -29.39
C ILE A 428 40.26 19.88 -28.38
N GLY A 429 40.88 19.02 -27.57
CA GLY A 429 41.82 19.40 -26.51
C GLY A 429 41.19 20.02 -25.26
N LYS A 430 39.88 20.26 -25.24
CA LYS A 430 39.14 20.82 -24.08
C LYS A 430 38.72 19.72 -23.11
N GLU A 431 38.58 20.08 -21.84
CA GLU A 431 38.04 19.17 -20.82
C GLU A 431 36.51 19.12 -20.90
N ILE A 432 35.93 17.94 -21.11
CA ILE A 432 34.48 17.71 -21.20
C ILE A 432 34.02 17.01 -19.93
N TYR A 433 33.38 17.77 -19.04
CA TYR A 433 32.84 17.23 -17.80
C TYR A 433 31.56 16.44 -18.11
N THR A 434 31.61 15.14 -17.84
CA THR A 434 30.60 14.19 -18.29
C THR A 434 29.96 13.48 -17.08
N PRO A 435 28.62 13.29 -17.08
CA PRO A 435 27.93 12.57 -16.01
C PRO A 435 28.43 11.14 -15.85
N LEU A 436 28.30 10.64 -14.62
CA LEU A 436 28.64 9.30 -14.18
C LEU A 436 30.14 9.01 -14.31
N PHE A 437 30.51 8.02 -15.11
CA PHE A 437 31.89 7.54 -15.28
C PHE A 437 32.10 7.11 -16.74
N ASP A 438 33.34 6.77 -17.09
CA ASP A 438 33.78 6.55 -18.48
C ASP A 438 32.99 5.46 -19.23
N GLU A 439 32.66 4.38 -18.52
CA GLU A 439 31.91 3.24 -19.07
C GLU A 439 30.38 3.44 -19.01
N ALA A 440 29.90 4.57 -18.49
CA ALA A 440 28.47 4.84 -18.39
C ALA A 440 27.87 5.26 -19.74
N PRO A 441 26.56 5.05 -19.96
CA PRO A 441 25.94 5.34 -21.24
C PRO A 441 26.12 6.78 -21.76
N PRO A 442 26.04 7.85 -20.93
CA PRO A 442 26.30 9.21 -21.42
C PRO A 442 27.67 9.33 -22.11
N ALA A 443 28.73 8.85 -21.45
CA ALA A 443 30.08 8.89 -21.99
C ALA A 443 30.22 8.05 -23.27
N LYS A 444 29.72 6.81 -23.26
CA LYS A 444 29.78 5.93 -24.44
C LYS A 444 29.02 6.50 -25.64
N ILE A 445 27.84 7.09 -25.42
CA ILE A 445 27.06 7.75 -26.47
C ILE A 445 27.82 8.98 -26.98
N THR A 446 28.40 9.81 -26.11
CA THR A 446 29.22 10.95 -26.56
C THR A 446 30.40 10.49 -27.41
N LYS A 447 31.13 9.45 -26.99
CA LYS A 447 32.27 8.89 -27.74
C LYS A 447 31.84 8.32 -29.09
N TYR A 448 30.70 7.62 -29.15
CA TYR A 448 30.10 7.19 -30.42
C TYR A 448 29.81 8.39 -31.32
N LEU A 449 29.14 9.42 -30.82
CA LEU A 449 28.81 10.61 -31.60
C LEU A 449 30.06 11.32 -32.14
N ILE A 450 31.14 11.42 -31.35
CA ILE A 450 32.43 11.97 -31.77
C ILE A 450 33.00 11.14 -32.92
N LYS A 451 33.11 9.82 -32.73
CA LYS A 451 33.66 8.89 -33.73
C LYS A 451 32.86 8.90 -35.03
N ALA A 452 31.54 8.84 -34.93
CA ALA A 452 30.64 8.81 -36.08
C ALA A 452 30.58 10.17 -36.80
N SER A 453 30.93 11.27 -36.13
CA SER A 453 31.15 12.58 -36.77
C SER A 453 32.52 12.71 -37.45
N GLY A 454 33.34 11.65 -37.48
CA GLY A 454 34.63 11.62 -38.16
C GLY A 454 35.83 12.08 -37.33
N PHE A 455 35.69 12.23 -36.00
CA PHE A 455 36.78 12.65 -35.13
C PHE A 455 37.39 11.48 -34.35
N ASN A 456 38.67 11.60 -33.97
CA ASN A 456 39.29 10.65 -33.06
C ASN A 456 38.90 10.96 -31.61
N VAL A 457 38.44 9.96 -30.86
CA VAL A 457 37.99 10.13 -29.47
C VAL A 457 39.14 10.55 -28.54
N ASP A 458 40.37 10.13 -28.84
CA ASP A 458 41.55 10.44 -28.03
C ASP A 458 41.94 11.94 -28.06
N ASP A 459 41.40 12.70 -29.02
CA ASP A 459 41.60 14.15 -29.11
C ASP A 459 40.76 14.93 -28.06
N PHE A 460 39.89 14.23 -27.32
CA PHE A 460 38.96 14.80 -26.35
C PHE A 460 39.30 14.36 -24.93
N LYS A 461 39.28 15.30 -23.98
CA LYS A 461 39.63 15.01 -22.58
C LYS A 461 38.38 14.91 -21.73
N PHE A 462 37.89 13.69 -21.50
CA PHE A 462 36.75 13.48 -20.63
C PHE A 462 37.12 13.63 -19.15
N LYS A 463 36.31 14.37 -18.40
CA LYS A 463 36.41 14.47 -16.94
C LYS A 463 35.16 13.96 -16.25
N TYR A 464 35.38 13.21 -15.18
CA TYR A 464 34.33 12.60 -14.36
C TYR A 464 34.46 13.07 -12.91
N GLY A 465 33.34 13.20 -12.21
CA GLY A 465 33.34 13.44 -10.77
C GLY A 465 33.85 12.22 -9.99
N LYS A 466 34.30 12.42 -8.75
CA LYS A 466 34.65 11.34 -7.82
C LYS A 466 33.57 11.20 -6.74
N PRO A 467 33.04 10.00 -6.45
CA PRO A 467 33.31 8.72 -7.14
C PRO A 467 32.70 8.64 -8.55
N PHE A 468 31.68 9.46 -8.86
CA PHE A 468 31.12 9.62 -10.20
C PHE A 468 30.53 11.03 -10.36
N GLY A 469 30.39 11.50 -11.61
CA GLY A 469 29.81 12.80 -11.95
C GLY A 469 28.30 12.82 -11.75
N ARG A 470 27.79 13.72 -10.92
CA ARG A 470 26.34 13.94 -10.77
C ARG A 470 25.90 15.11 -11.65
N PRO A 471 24.78 14.99 -12.41
CA PRO A 471 24.27 16.08 -13.23
C PRO A 471 24.09 17.40 -12.46
N GLU A 472 23.58 17.37 -11.22
CA GLU A 472 23.39 18.60 -10.45
C GLU A 472 24.72 19.29 -10.14
N LYS A 473 25.76 18.52 -9.83
CA LYS A 473 27.11 19.05 -9.58
C LYS A 473 27.75 19.60 -10.86
N ILE A 474 27.63 18.89 -11.97
CA ILE A 474 28.20 19.32 -13.26
C ILE A 474 27.54 20.62 -13.73
N TYR A 475 26.22 20.75 -13.56
CA TYR A 475 25.50 22.01 -13.78
C TYR A 475 26.08 23.14 -12.92
N LEU A 476 26.27 22.92 -11.61
CA LEU A 476 26.85 23.92 -10.70
C LEU A 476 28.28 24.31 -11.10
N ASP A 477 29.11 23.34 -11.46
CA ASP A 477 30.49 23.57 -11.90
C ASP A 477 30.51 24.41 -13.20
N PHE A 478 29.55 24.23 -14.11
CA PHE A 478 29.40 25.06 -15.31
C PHE A 478 29.04 26.51 -14.99
N ILE A 479 27.99 26.74 -14.19
CA ILE A 479 27.53 28.11 -13.88
C ILE A 479 28.45 28.86 -12.92
N THR A 480 29.38 28.17 -12.26
CA THR A 480 30.42 28.79 -11.42
C THR A 480 31.75 28.97 -12.15
N GLY A 481 31.85 28.55 -13.42
CA GLY A 481 33.06 28.65 -14.23
C GLY A 481 34.16 27.65 -13.86
N LYS A 482 33.85 26.62 -13.04
CA LYS A 482 34.78 25.52 -12.74
C LYS A 482 34.91 24.54 -13.91
N ALA A 483 33.88 24.45 -14.74
CA ALA A 483 33.87 23.65 -15.96
C ALA A 483 33.42 24.51 -17.15
N ASP A 484 34.26 24.60 -18.19
CA ASP A 484 33.94 25.36 -19.40
C ASP A 484 33.15 24.57 -20.43
N THR A 485 33.15 23.25 -20.35
CA THR A 485 32.44 22.34 -21.28
C THR A 485 31.83 21.19 -20.51
N VAL A 486 30.52 21.05 -20.62
CA VAL A 486 29.75 20.04 -19.87
C VAL A 486 28.78 19.30 -20.78
N VAL A 487 28.62 18.00 -20.54
CA VAL A 487 27.49 17.22 -21.05
C VAL A 487 26.39 17.26 -20.00
N LEU A 488 25.21 17.75 -20.36
CA LEU A 488 24.05 17.80 -19.47
C LEU A 488 22.82 17.20 -20.15
N ARG A 489 21.93 16.65 -19.32
CA ARG A 489 20.57 16.27 -19.71
C ARG A 489 19.57 17.30 -19.20
N GLU A 490 18.37 17.31 -19.74
CA GLU A 490 17.26 18.01 -19.10
C GLU A 490 16.86 17.29 -17.79
N PRO A 491 16.41 18.05 -16.77
CA PRO A 491 16.23 19.51 -16.75
C PRO A 491 17.50 20.32 -16.36
N GLU A 492 18.62 19.67 -16.01
CA GLU A 492 19.82 20.38 -15.52
C GLU A 492 20.46 21.28 -16.60
N ALA A 493 20.35 20.91 -17.88
CA ALA A 493 20.76 21.73 -19.00
C ALA A 493 19.99 23.06 -19.06
N ALA A 494 18.67 23.04 -18.96
CA ALA A 494 17.85 24.25 -18.87
C ALA A 494 18.18 25.10 -17.66
N TYR A 495 18.45 24.49 -16.50
CA TYR A 495 18.84 25.25 -15.30
C TYR A 495 20.17 25.99 -15.50
N ALA A 496 21.13 25.36 -16.18
CA ALA A 496 22.38 25.99 -16.60
C ALA A 496 22.10 27.18 -17.51
N ILE A 497 21.34 26.95 -18.59
CA ILE A 497 21.01 27.95 -19.61
C ILE A 497 20.29 29.15 -18.99
N LYS A 498 19.24 28.92 -18.19
CA LYS A 498 18.50 29.97 -17.51
C LYS A 498 19.42 30.82 -16.64
N THR A 499 20.27 30.17 -15.85
CA THR A 499 21.20 30.87 -14.97
C THR A 499 22.19 31.73 -15.76
N MET A 500 22.73 31.22 -16.87
CA MET A 500 23.65 31.97 -17.73
C MET A 500 22.94 33.16 -18.41
N LYS A 501 21.71 32.96 -18.91
CA LYS A 501 20.86 34.03 -19.48
C LYS A 501 20.61 35.14 -18.48
N ASP A 502 20.21 34.81 -17.25
CA ASP A 502 19.89 35.79 -16.20
C ASP A 502 21.12 36.61 -15.80
N ARG A 503 22.31 36.00 -15.84
CA ARG A 503 23.60 36.69 -15.60
C ARG A 503 24.16 37.39 -16.84
N LYS A 504 23.52 37.26 -18.00
CA LYS A 504 23.99 37.77 -19.29
C LYS A 504 25.40 37.26 -19.65
N GLU A 505 25.71 36.03 -19.25
CA GLU A 505 26.96 35.37 -19.60
C GLU A 505 26.81 34.61 -20.92
N ASN A 506 27.86 34.64 -21.76
CA ASN A 506 27.85 33.92 -23.03
C ASN A 506 27.96 32.40 -22.81
N PHE A 507 27.23 31.64 -23.62
CA PHE A 507 27.35 30.20 -23.71
C PHE A 507 26.97 29.72 -25.11
N SER A 508 27.33 28.49 -25.47
CA SER A 508 26.85 27.83 -26.68
C SER A 508 26.24 26.47 -26.36
N ILE A 509 25.32 26.03 -27.24
CA ILE A 509 24.60 24.76 -27.11
C ILE A 509 24.91 23.93 -28.35
N ILE A 510 25.46 22.73 -28.14
CA ILE A 510 25.61 21.72 -29.20
C ILE A 510 24.57 20.63 -28.94
N SER A 511 23.61 20.49 -29.85
CA SER A 511 22.46 19.58 -29.72
C SER A 511 22.83 18.13 -30.08
N TYR A 512 22.56 17.18 -29.18
CA TYR A 512 22.73 15.76 -29.50
C TYR A 512 21.75 15.30 -30.56
N ASN A 513 20.53 15.84 -30.56
CA ASN A 513 19.54 15.50 -31.58
C ASN A 513 20.04 15.87 -32.98
N LYS A 514 20.65 17.05 -33.14
CA LYS A 514 21.21 17.48 -34.43
C LYS A 514 22.31 16.54 -34.89
N ILE A 515 23.33 16.34 -34.04
CA ILE A 515 24.46 15.44 -34.32
C ILE A 515 23.96 14.03 -34.65
N TRP A 516 23.04 13.50 -33.85
CA TRP A 516 22.51 12.16 -34.04
C TRP A 516 21.81 12.00 -35.39
N ASN A 517 21.01 13.00 -35.81
CA ASN A 517 20.33 12.96 -37.10
C ASN A 517 21.27 13.15 -38.29
N ASP A 518 22.33 13.96 -38.14
CA ASP A 518 23.36 14.11 -39.18
C ASP A 518 24.09 12.79 -39.46
N ILE A 519 24.25 11.93 -38.43
CA ILE A 519 24.86 10.60 -38.55
C ILE A 519 23.84 9.55 -38.99
N ASN A 520 22.62 9.60 -38.44
CA ASN A 520 21.57 8.60 -38.61
C ASN A 520 20.39 9.21 -39.36
N ASN A 521 20.59 9.52 -40.65
CA ASN A 521 19.59 10.18 -41.49
C ASN A 521 18.22 9.47 -41.41
N GLY A 522 17.18 10.26 -41.17
CA GLY A 522 15.79 9.79 -41.07
C GLY A 522 15.39 9.22 -39.71
N PHE A 523 16.29 9.20 -38.71
CA PHE A 523 15.97 8.69 -37.38
C PHE A 523 14.96 9.58 -36.64
N GLY A 524 15.06 10.91 -36.75
CA GLY A 524 14.19 11.86 -36.06
C GLY A 524 14.55 12.06 -34.59
N SER A 525 13.56 12.17 -33.72
CA SER A 525 13.78 12.45 -32.29
C SER A 525 14.45 11.30 -31.54
N PHE A 526 15.39 11.65 -30.66
CA PHE A 526 16.21 10.74 -29.87
C PHE A 526 15.43 10.22 -28.65
N PRO A 527 15.08 8.92 -28.57
CA PRO A 527 14.26 8.40 -27.47
C PRO A 527 15.01 8.45 -26.14
N ASN A 528 14.31 8.82 -25.06
CA ASN A 528 14.95 8.97 -23.76
C ASN A 528 14.24 8.28 -22.59
N ALA A 529 12.95 8.53 -22.38
CA ALA A 529 12.24 8.03 -21.19
C ALA A 529 10.75 7.82 -21.44
N GLY A 530 10.15 6.98 -20.60
CA GLY A 530 8.73 6.65 -20.69
C GLY A 530 8.18 5.94 -19.47
N LEU A 531 7.01 5.34 -19.66
CA LEU A 531 6.25 4.62 -18.66
C LEU A 531 6.66 3.14 -18.66
N VAL A 532 6.99 2.62 -17.48
CA VAL A 532 7.20 1.19 -17.21
C VAL A 532 6.14 0.75 -16.22
N LEU A 533 5.41 -0.31 -16.56
CA LEU A 533 4.39 -0.93 -15.75
C LEU A 533 4.83 -2.33 -15.35
N LYS A 534 4.47 -2.77 -14.15
CA LYS A 534 4.61 -4.17 -13.76
C LYS A 534 3.66 -5.03 -14.60
N GLY A 535 4.16 -6.11 -15.19
CA GLY A 535 3.37 -6.96 -16.08
C GLY A 535 2.15 -7.57 -15.38
N LYS A 536 2.31 -8.04 -14.14
CA LYS A 536 1.17 -8.49 -13.31
C LYS A 536 0.11 -7.40 -13.08
N PHE A 537 0.51 -6.13 -12.93
CA PHE A 537 -0.43 -5.02 -12.79
C PHE A 537 -1.25 -4.85 -14.06
N VAL A 538 -0.60 -4.87 -15.23
CA VAL A 538 -1.26 -4.78 -16.54
C VAL A 538 -2.27 -5.91 -16.73
N ARG A 539 -1.86 -7.16 -16.50
CA ARG A 539 -2.72 -8.34 -16.68
C ARG A 539 -3.91 -8.39 -15.71
N LYS A 540 -3.73 -7.92 -14.46
CA LYS A 540 -4.79 -7.93 -13.44
C LYS A 540 -5.76 -6.76 -13.57
N HIS A 541 -5.30 -5.64 -14.13
CA HIS A 541 -6.06 -4.39 -14.21
C HIS A 541 -6.00 -3.78 -15.62
N PRO A 542 -6.52 -4.46 -16.67
CA PRO A 542 -6.42 -4.00 -18.06
C PRO A 542 -7.18 -2.69 -18.30
N GLU A 543 -8.40 -2.56 -17.77
CA GLU A 543 -9.19 -1.31 -17.91
C GLU A 543 -8.52 -0.13 -17.22
N LEU A 544 -7.97 -0.33 -16.02
CA LEU A 544 -7.21 0.70 -15.33
C LEU A 544 -5.94 1.06 -16.11
N THR A 545 -5.28 0.08 -16.74
CA THR A 545 -4.11 0.34 -17.58
C THR A 545 -4.47 1.22 -18.77
N LYS A 546 -5.61 0.96 -19.42
CA LYS A 546 -6.12 1.81 -20.50
C LYS A 546 -6.39 3.24 -20.02
N VAL A 547 -7.09 3.40 -18.90
CA VAL A 547 -7.34 4.72 -18.29
C VAL A 547 -6.03 5.43 -17.95
N LEU A 548 -5.04 4.72 -17.40
CA LEU A 548 -3.72 5.27 -17.07
C LEU A 548 -3.01 5.83 -18.30
N LEU A 549 -3.06 5.12 -19.43
CA LEU A 549 -2.39 5.54 -20.67
C LEU A 549 -3.11 6.72 -21.33
N GLU A 550 -4.45 6.72 -21.33
CA GLU A 550 -5.25 7.86 -21.79
C GLU A 550 -4.95 9.11 -20.96
N GLU A 551 -4.98 9.01 -19.63
CA GLU A 551 -4.72 10.13 -18.73
C GLU A 551 -3.24 10.57 -18.76
N LEU A 552 -2.30 9.66 -19.04
CA LEU A 552 -0.89 10.02 -19.28
C LEU A 552 -0.76 10.88 -20.54
N LYS A 553 -1.43 10.49 -21.63
CA LYS A 553 -1.43 11.26 -22.88
C LYS A 553 -2.04 12.65 -22.68
N GLU A 554 -3.14 12.75 -21.94
CA GLU A 554 -3.75 14.04 -21.60
C GLU A 554 -2.85 14.89 -20.68
N ALA A 555 -2.18 14.28 -19.69
CA ALA A 555 -1.23 14.98 -18.84
C ALA A 555 -0.05 15.56 -19.65
N ILE A 556 0.50 14.80 -20.60
CA ILE A 556 1.55 15.28 -21.51
C ILE A 556 1.07 16.47 -22.33
N ASN A 557 -0.09 16.35 -22.98
CA ASN A 557 -0.67 17.42 -23.79
C ASN A 557 -0.94 18.68 -22.96
N TRP A 558 -1.38 18.51 -21.71
CA TRP A 558 -1.61 19.62 -20.80
C TRP A 558 -0.30 20.32 -20.42
N VAL A 559 0.76 19.57 -20.09
CA VAL A 559 2.07 20.14 -19.74
C VAL A 559 2.65 20.94 -20.91
N ILE A 560 2.53 20.43 -22.14
CA ILE A 560 2.99 21.13 -23.36
C ILE A 560 2.28 22.48 -23.53
N LYS A 561 0.97 22.53 -23.26
CA LYS A 561 0.13 23.73 -23.44
C LYS A 561 0.21 24.72 -22.26
N ASN A 562 0.50 24.25 -21.05
CA ASN A 562 0.39 25.02 -19.81
C ASN A 562 1.72 25.03 -19.03
N LYS A 563 2.80 25.49 -19.68
CA LYS A 563 4.16 25.38 -19.15
C LYS A 563 4.35 26.13 -17.82
N LYS A 564 3.75 27.31 -17.67
CA LYS A 564 3.85 28.12 -16.43
C LYS A 564 3.19 27.43 -15.25
N GLU A 565 2.02 26.86 -15.48
CA GLU A 565 1.24 26.12 -14.51
C GLU A 565 1.92 24.81 -14.16
N ALA A 566 2.43 24.09 -15.15
CA ALA A 566 3.23 22.88 -14.96
C ALA A 566 4.51 23.16 -14.17
N ALA A 567 5.18 24.29 -14.39
CA ALA A 567 6.33 24.72 -13.61
C ALA A 567 5.95 24.97 -12.14
N LYS A 568 4.86 25.70 -11.89
CA LYS A 568 4.33 25.91 -10.53
C LYS A 568 3.90 24.61 -9.84
N LEU A 569 3.42 23.63 -10.60
CA LEU A 569 3.02 22.34 -10.06
C LEU A 569 4.21 21.47 -9.64
N SER A 570 5.34 21.57 -10.35
CA SER A 570 6.46 20.65 -10.21
C SER A 570 7.66 21.22 -9.44
N PHE A 571 7.62 22.48 -9.01
CA PHE A 571 8.82 23.15 -8.49
C PHE A 571 9.38 22.56 -7.20
N ASP A 572 8.54 22.09 -6.27
CA ASP A 572 9.03 21.44 -5.04
C ASP A 572 9.72 20.12 -5.36
N ILE A 573 9.08 19.24 -6.14
CA ILE A 573 9.65 17.93 -6.46
C ILE A 573 10.91 18.06 -7.33
N MET A 574 11.00 19.10 -8.15
CA MET A 574 12.19 19.41 -8.95
C MET A 574 13.25 20.22 -8.18
N ARG A 575 12.90 20.79 -7.02
CA ARG A 575 13.77 21.62 -6.17
C ARG A 575 14.46 22.76 -6.94
N GLN A 576 13.70 23.42 -7.82
CA GLN A 576 14.16 24.58 -8.59
C GLN A 576 13.07 25.64 -8.65
N SER A 577 13.44 26.87 -9.01
CA SER A 577 12.48 27.96 -9.16
C SER A 577 11.56 27.76 -10.37
N PRO A 578 10.31 28.23 -10.34
CA PRO A 578 9.37 28.06 -11.44
C PRO A 578 9.87 28.59 -12.79
N ASP A 579 10.62 29.68 -12.83
CA ASP A 579 11.19 30.26 -14.05
C ASP A 579 12.27 29.37 -14.69
N LYS A 580 13.07 28.66 -13.89
CA LYS A 580 14.02 27.65 -14.37
C LYS A 580 13.33 26.42 -14.92
N ILE A 581 12.20 26.04 -14.32
CA ILE A 581 11.40 24.91 -14.78
C ILE A 581 10.63 25.28 -16.05
N GLU A 582 10.17 26.52 -16.17
CA GLU A 582 9.58 27.03 -17.41
C GLU A 582 10.61 26.99 -18.56
N GLU A 583 11.86 27.43 -18.34
CA GLU A 583 12.94 27.27 -19.34
C GLU A 583 13.15 25.80 -19.72
N PHE A 584 13.07 24.88 -18.76
CA PHE A 584 13.12 23.44 -19.03
C PHE A 584 11.95 22.98 -19.90
N LEU A 585 10.73 23.36 -19.54
CA LEU A 585 9.51 22.98 -20.27
C LEU A 585 9.44 23.60 -21.66
N ASP A 586 10.15 24.71 -21.90
CA ASP A 586 10.31 25.29 -23.22
C ASP A 586 11.23 24.50 -24.14
N ARG A 587 12.13 23.71 -23.57
CA ARG A 587 13.19 22.99 -24.29
C ARG A 587 12.92 21.51 -24.46
N VAL A 588 12.31 20.88 -23.46
CA VAL A 588 12.06 19.44 -23.47
C VAL A 588 11.11 19.06 -24.59
N ASN A 589 11.45 17.99 -25.31
CA ASN A 589 10.58 17.45 -26.35
C ASN A 589 9.69 16.35 -25.75
N PHE A 590 8.45 16.70 -25.43
CA PHE A 590 7.43 15.74 -25.04
C PHE A 590 6.57 15.32 -26.24
N LYS A 591 6.54 14.01 -26.53
CA LYS A 591 5.68 13.40 -27.57
C LYS A 591 5.29 11.99 -27.15
N TYR A 592 4.01 11.73 -26.91
CA TYR A 592 3.55 10.37 -26.60
C TYR A 592 3.67 9.45 -27.84
N VAL A 593 4.38 8.34 -27.71
CA VAL A 593 4.54 7.30 -28.76
C VAL A 593 4.36 5.91 -28.14
N ASP A 594 3.51 5.11 -28.77
CA ASP A 594 3.16 3.74 -28.39
C ASP A 594 3.06 2.81 -29.62
N GLY A 595 2.68 1.55 -29.40
CA GLY A 595 2.41 0.58 -30.47
C GLY A 595 3.61 0.26 -31.36
N GLU A 596 3.34 0.01 -32.65
CA GLU A 596 4.38 -0.36 -33.62
C GLU A 596 5.39 0.77 -33.87
N GLU A 597 4.97 2.05 -33.83
CA GLU A 597 5.90 3.19 -33.95
C GLU A 597 6.93 3.16 -32.82
N LEU A 598 6.51 2.85 -31.60
CA LEU A 598 7.40 2.71 -30.45
C LEU A 598 8.39 1.55 -30.66
N ILE A 599 7.90 0.39 -31.07
CA ILE A 599 8.73 -0.82 -31.25
C ILE A 599 9.81 -0.57 -32.31
N ASP A 600 9.44 0.04 -33.44
CA ASP A 600 10.37 0.38 -34.50
C ASP A 600 11.46 1.36 -34.03
N LYS A 601 11.06 2.41 -33.29
CA LYS A 601 12.02 3.38 -32.71
C LYS A 601 12.99 2.71 -31.74
N VAL A 602 12.48 1.86 -30.86
CA VAL A 602 13.28 1.13 -29.87
C VAL A 602 14.25 0.19 -30.58
N LYS A 603 13.77 -0.57 -31.56
CA LYS A 603 14.60 -1.50 -32.33
C LYS A 603 15.74 -0.79 -33.06
N GLN A 604 15.43 0.30 -33.77
CA GLN A 604 16.45 1.12 -34.46
C GLN A 604 17.48 1.69 -33.48
N TYR A 605 17.01 2.24 -32.36
CA TYR A 605 17.87 2.83 -31.34
C TYR A 605 18.83 1.81 -30.72
N PHE A 606 18.30 0.69 -30.21
CA PHE A 606 19.14 -0.31 -29.56
C PHE A 606 20.06 -1.01 -30.56
N ASN A 607 19.67 -1.19 -31.83
CA ASN A 607 20.55 -1.79 -32.83
C ASN A 607 21.87 -1.02 -32.95
N ILE A 608 21.80 0.31 -32.90
CA ILE A 608 22.99 1.18 -32.88
C ILE A 608 23.77 0.96 -31.56
N LEU A 609 23.09 0.98 -30.42
CA LEU A 609 23.75 0.81 -29.12
C LEU A 609 24.48 -0.52 -28.98
N VAL A 610 23.91 -1.62 -29.50
CA VAL A 610 24.50 -2.96 -29.47
C VAL A 610 25.68 -3.03 -30.44
N LYS A 611 25.52 -2.51 -31.67
CA LYS A 611 26.60 -2.45 -32.67
C LYS A 611 27.82 -1.71 -32.13
N GLU A 612 27.60 -0.62 -31.41
CA GLU A 612 28.66 0.24 -30.86
C GLU A 612 29.10 -0.18 -29.43
N LYS A 613 28.65 -1.35 -28.94
CA LYS A 613 29.02 -1.90 -27.62
C LYS A 613 28.73 -0.94 -26.45
N ILE A 614 27.70 -0.11 -26.61
CA ILE A 614 27.16 0.76 -25.57
C ILE A 614 26.28 -0.07 -24.62
N VAL A 615 25.54 -1.02 -25.18
CA VAL A 615 24.74 -2.00 -24.45
C VAL A 615 25.22 -3.41 -24.82
N ASN A 616 25.48 -4.25 -23.82
CA ASN A 616 26.02 -5.60 -24.00
C ASN A 616 24.93 -6.69 -24.07
N ASP A 617 23.78 -6.39 -24.69
CA ASP A 617 22.62 -7.30 -24.74
C ASP A 617 22.14 -7.49 -26.19
N THR A 618 21.29 -8.48 -26.43
CA THR A 618 20.66 -8.76 -27.72
C THR A 618 19.23 -8.23 -27.78
N ILE A 619 18.86 -7.68 -28.94
CA ILE A 619 17.51 -7.23 -29.24
C ILE A 619 16.79 -8.41 -29.88
N ASP A 620 16.35 -9.33 -29.03
CA ASP A 620 15.51 -10.46 -29.44
C ASP A 620 14.03 -10.13 -29.26
N GLU A 621 13.16 -11.03 -29.74
CA GLU A 621 11.71 -10.92 -29.57
C GLU A 621 11.30 -10.79 -28.10
N LYS A 622 12.05 -11.43 -27.19
CA LYS A 622 11.78 -11.32 -25.75
C LYS A 622 11.98 -9.88 -25.26
N PHE A 623 13.06 -9.22 -25.65
CA PHE A 623 13.27 -7.81 -25.35
C PHE A 623 12.19 -6.92 -25.96
N LEU A 624 11.84 -7.11 -27.23
CA LEU A 624 10.81 -6.31 -27.88
C LEU A 624 9.41 -6.53 -27.28
N SER A 625 9.13 -7.73 -26.75
CA SER A 625 7.83 -8.06 -26.14
C SER A 625 7.47 -7.24 -24.91
N ILE A 626 8.47 -6.64 -24.22
CA ILE A 626 8.17 -5.76 -23.08
C ILE A 626 7.55 -4.44 -23.55
N PHE A 627 7.72 -4.03 -24.81
CA PHE A 627 7.13 -2.81 -25.36
C PHE A 627 5.70 -3.00 -25.91
N LYS A 628 5.18 -4.24 -25.85
CA LYS A 628 3.83 -4.61 -26.29
C LYS A 628 2.92 -4.80 -25.09
N LEU A 629 1.67 -4.33 -25.16
CA LEU A 629 0.70 -4.45 -24.05
C LEU A 629 -0.01 -5.80 -23.94
N ASP A 630 0.11 -6.66 -24.96
CA ASP A 630 -0.58 -7.95 -25.17
C ASP A 630 -1.19 -8.63 -23.93
#